data_AF-A0ABD1P6I6-F1
#
_entry.id   AF-A0ABD1P6I6-F1
#
_cell.length_a   1.000
_cell.length_b   1.000
_cell.length_c   1.000
_cell.angle_alpha   90.00
_cell.angle_beta   90.00
_cell.angle_gamma   90.00
#
_symmetry.space_group_name_H-M   'P 1'
#
loop_
_entity.id
_entity.type
_entity.pdbx_description
1 polymer ?
#
loop_
_entity_poly.entity_id
_entity_poly.type
_entity_poly.pdbx_seq_one_letter_code
_entity_poly.pdbx_strand_id
1 'polypeptide(L)'
;MVHFFYNCTVYPPSVHDIKCLQRGAKHSYAFMNGSVPEFDWNQYCEDIVSVPVMEKSVEGSLGNGYGEVLKLGFMLTWKPDSVCQFCEDSGGFCGYKDSIDHNQTFFCLCNERHHEHNCYDHTGEVSTEPSHSNYMVIGAVIFGGLITASFILYLVLKKRNGVQKSGFSKIPRNYEK
;
A
#
# COMPACT_ATOMS: atom_id res chain seq x y z
N MET A 1 -20.14 24.05 4.99
CA MET A 1 -20.35 22.88 4.11
C MET A 1 -21.34 23.25 3.02
N VAL A 2 -21.32 22.52 1.91
CA VAL A 2 -22.36 22.56 0.87
C VAL A 2 -23.10 21.23 0.90
N HIS A 3 -24.43 21.26 0.92
CA HIS A 3 -25.30 20.09 0.86
C HIS A 3 -25.87 19.97 -0.54
N PHE A 4 -25.64 18.84 -1.17
CA PHE A 4 -26.20 18.46 -2.47
C PHE A 4 -27.35 17.49 -2.25
N PHE A 5 -28.45 17.73 -2.94
CA PHE A 5 -29.65 16.92 -2.92
C PHE A 5 -29.90 16.42 -4.33
N TYR A 6 -29.73 15.12 -4.56
CA TYR A 6 -29.76 14.54 -5.90
C TYR A 6 -31.12 13.94 -6.23
N ASN A 7 -31.53 14.12 -7.49
CA ASN A 7 -32.65 13.42 -8.11
C ASN A 7 -33.99 13.53 -7.35
N CYS A 8 -34.26 14.71 -6.78
CA CYS A 8 -35.48 15.02 -6.05
C CYS A 8 -36.71 15.06 -6.95
N THR A 9 -37.81 14.48 -6.47
CA THR A 9 -39.11 14.41 -7.19
C THR A 9 -40.11 15.46 -6.75
N VAL A 10 -39.99 15.92 -5.50
CA VAL A 10 -40.78 17.00 -4.91
C VAL A 10 -39.81 17.99 -4.30
N TYR A 11 -40.08 19.28 -4.45
CA TYR A 11 -39.21 20.35 -3.98
C TYR A 11 -40.00 21.63 -3.70
N PRO A 12 -39.51 22.51 -2.82
CA PRO A 12 -40.14 23.80 -2.56
C PRO A 12 -40.22 24.68 -3.81
N PRO A 13 -41.24 25.53 -3.96
CA PRO A 13 -41.21 26.57 -4.98
C PRO A 13 -40.08 27.57 -4.72
N SER A 14 -39.56 28.20 -5.78
CA SER A 14 -38.51 29.25 -5.74
C SER A 14 -37.08 28.82 -5.40
N VAL A 15 -36.76 27.52 -5.40
CA VAL A 15 -35.36 27.05 -5.37
C VAL A 15 -34.80 26.87 -6.78
N HIS A 16 -33.53 27.25 -6.95
CA HIS A 16 -32.82 27.09 -8.21
C HIS A 16 -32.19 25.70 -8.26
N ASP A 17 -32.56 24.92 -9.27
CA ASP A 17 -32.01 23.61 -9.53
C ASP A 17 -30.69 23.67 -10.31
N ILE A 18 -29.88 22.63 -10.13
CA ILE A 18 -28.66 22.40 -10.89
C ILE A 18 -29.06 21.94 -12.30
N LYS A 19 -29.09 22.87 -13.25
CA LYS A 19 -29.63 22.63 -14.60
C LYS A 19 -29.05 21.43 -15.34
N CYS A 20 -27.76 21.14 -15.18
CA CYS A 20 -27.12 19.99 -15.84
C CYS A 20 -27.48 18.63 -15.22
N LEU A 21 -28.14 18.61 -14.06
CA LEU A 21 -28.58 17.42 -13.35
C LEU A 21 -30.12 17.27 -13.36
N GLN A 22 -30.78 17.93 -14.30
CA GLN A 22 -32.21 17.77 -14.52
C GLN A 22 -32.47 16.55 -15.43
N ARG A 23 -33.24 15.57 -14.94
CA ARG A 23 -33.60 14.37 -15.70
C ARG A 23 -35.10 14.12 -15.63
N GLY A 24 -35.84 14.59 -16.63
CA GLY A 24 -37.30 14.51 -16.63
C GLY A 24 -37.90 15.32 -15.47
N ALA A 25 -38.65 14.65 -14.59
CA ALA A 25 -39.21 15.25 -13.37
C ALA A 25 -38.25 15.29 -12.17
N LYS A 26 -37.04 14.72 -12.31
CA LYS A 26 -36.03 14.70 -11.24
C LYS A 26 -35.09 15.89 -11.37
N HIS A 27 -34.91 16.61 -10.27
CA HIS A 27 -34.06 17.79 -10.18
C HIS A 27 -33.06 17.63 -9.04
N SER A 28 -31.91 18.29 -9.16
CA SER A 28 -30.91 18.30 -8.08
C SER A 28 -30.66 19.71 -7.59
N TYR A 29 -30.30 19.86 -6.32
CA TYR A 29 -30.15 21.15 -5.64
C TYR A 29 -28.86 21.20 -4.84
N ALA A 30 -28.35 22.40 -4.61
CA ALA A 30 -27.20 22.64 -3.75
C ALA A 30 -27.42 23.87 -2.89
N PHE A 31 -27.18 23.71 -1.59
CA PHE A 31 -27.35 24.77 -0.60
C PHE A 31 -26.13 24.84 0.31
N MET A 32 -25.80 26.04 0.76
CA MET A 32 -24.80 26.22 1.81
C MET A 32 -25.39 25.80 3.16
N ASN A 33 -24.52 25.42 4.09
CA ASN A 33 -24.94 25.18 5.46
C ASN A 33 -25.65 26.42 6.03
N GLY A 34 -26.81 26.24 6.66
CA GLY A 34 -27.66 27.32 7.16
C GLY A 34 -28.58 27.96 6.11
N SER A 35 -28.43 27.67 4.82
CA SER A 35 -29.34 28.14 3.75
C SER A 35 -30.22 27.03 3.17
N VAL A 36 -30.28 25.86 3.82
CA VAL A 36 -31.11 24.73 3.41
C VAL A 36 -32.56 25.05 3.81
N PRO A 37 -33.51 25.06 2.87
CA PRO A 37 -34.92 25.26 3.18
C PRO A 37 -35.46 24.14 4.07
N GLU A 38 -36.36 24.49 4.99
CA GLU A 38 -37.09 23.52 5.81
C GLU A 38 -38.04 22.69 4.92
N PHE A 39 -37.63 21.46 4.62
CA PHE A 39 -38.33 20.53 3.74
C PHE A 39 -37.84 19.10 4.01
N ASP A 40 -38.67 18.10 3.76
CA ASP A 40 -38.29 16.69 3.95
C ASP A 40 -37.46 16.15 2.77
N TRP A 41 -36.24 16.67 2.65
CA TRP A 41 -35.33 16.30 1.58
C TRP A 41 -35.00 14.80 1.56
N ASN A 42 -34.94 14.14 2.73
CA ASN A 42 -34.65 12.71 2.84
C ASN A 42 -35.74 11.85 2.22
N GLN A 43 -37.00 12.29 2.30
CA GLN A 43 -38.13 11.57 1.73
C GLN A 43 -38.19 11.68 0.21
N TYR A 44 -37.82 12.85 -0.35
CA TYR A 44 -38.11 13.18 -1.75
C TYR A 44 -36.91 13.13 -2.68
N CYS A 45 -35.70 13.04 -2.15
CA CYS A 45 -34.45 12.95 -2.90
C CYS A 45 -33.81 11.57 -2.74
N GLU A 46 -33.06 11.14 -3.75
CA GLU A 46 -32.41 9.83 -3.74
C GLU A 46 -31.17 9.83 -2.85
N ASP A 47 -30.37 10.89 -2.91
CA ASP A 47 -29.12 11.01 -2.18
C ASP A 47 -28.91 12.43 -1.66
N ILE A 48 -28.26 12.51 -0.49
CA ILE A 48 -27.83 13.77 0.12
C ILE A 48 -26.34 13.68 0.42
N VAL A 49 -25.55 14.56 -0.17
CA VAL A 49 -24.09 14.58 -0.04
C VAL A 49 -23.65 15.90 0.57
N SER A 50 -22.83 15.82 1.62
CA SER A 50 -22.27 17.00 2.27
C SER A 50 -20.79 17.14 1.93
N VAL A 51 -20.43 18.29 1.36
CA VAL A 51 -19.06 18.59 0.93
C VAL A 51 -18.46 19.65 1.86
N PRO A 52 -17.27 19.40 2.45
CA PRO A 52 -16.57 20.41 3.24
C PRO A 52 -16.10 21.55 2.35
N VAL A 53 -16.10 22.77 2.90
CA VAL A 53 -15.66 24.00 2.22
C VAL A 53 -14.95 24.89 3.24
N MET A 54 -14.05 25.77 2.79
CA MET A 54 -13.34 26.68 3.69
C MET A 54 -14.28 27.63 4.46
N GLU A 55 -14.05 27.86 5.75
CA GLU A 55 -14.91 28.69 6.61
C GLU A 55 -15.10 30.12 6.07
N LYS A 56 -14.01 30.77 5.64
CA LYS A 56 -14.03 32.12 5.03
C LYS A 56 -14.91 32.24 3.77
N SER A 57 -15.24 31.13 3.12
CA SER A 57 -16.10 31.11 1.93
C SER A 57 -17.59 31.25 2.27
N VAL A 58 -17.96 30.95 3.52
CA VAL A 58 -19.35 31.04 4.03
C VAL A 58 -19.76 32.48 4.31
N GLU A 59 -18.82 33.43 4.46
CA GLU A 59 -19.16 34.84 4.71
C GLU A 59 -19.05 35.74 3.47
N GLY A 60 -18.20 35.40 2.50
CA GLY A 60 -17.88 36.29 1.37
C GLY A 60 -18.40 35.88 -0.02
N SER A 61 -18.90 34.65 -0.19
CA SER A 61 -19.21 34.08 -1.53
C SER A 61 -20.70 33.76 -1.77
N LEU A 62 -21.60 34.06 -0.82
CA LEU A 62 -23.01 33.67 -0.93
C LEU A 62 -23.71 34.15 -2.21
N GLY A 63 -23.27 35.26 -2.80
CA GLY A 63 -23.93 35.83 -3.99
C GLY A 63 -23.70 35.05 -5.29
N ASN A 64 -22.59 34.32 -5.42
CA ASN A 64 -22.18 33.70 -6.69
C ASN A 64 -22.53 32.20 -6.79
N GLY A 65 -23.20 31.64 -5.78
CA GLY A 65 -23.60 30.24 -5.72
C GLY A 65 -22.49 29.27 -5.24
N TYR A 66 -22.84 27.99 -5.13
CA TYR A 66 -21.98 26.93 -4.60
C TYR A 66 -20.72 26.68 -5.44
N GLY A 67 -20.72 27.02 -6.74
CA GLY A 67 -19.59 26.76 -7.65
C GLY A 67 -18.31 27.51 -7.29
N GLU A 68 -18.42 28.79 -6.92
CA GLU A 68 -17.24 29.59 -6.51
C GLU A 68 -16.67 29.11 -5.17
N VAL A 69 -17.54 28.73 -4.24
CA VAL A 69 -17.15 28.17 -2.95
C VAL A 69 -16.35 26.88 -3.13
N LEU A 70 -16.80 25.98 -4.01
CA LEU A 70 -16.13 24.70 -4.25
C LEU A 70 -14.75 24.87 -4.90
N LYS A 71 -14.55 25.90 -5.73
CA LYS A 71 -13.24 26.20 -6.33
C LYS A 71 -12.19 26.60 -5.30
N LEU A 72 -12.60 27.14 -4.16
CA LEU A 72 -11.67 27.44 -3.08
C LEU A 72 -11.13 26.13 -2.46
N GLY A 73 -11.95 25.08 -2.41
CA GLY A 73 -11.61 23.82 -1.75
C GLY A 73 -11.94 23.82 -0.26
N PHE A 74 -11.26 22.97 0.51
CA PHE A 74 -11.53 22.78 1.93
C PHE A 74 -10.24 22.60 2.73
N MET A 75 -10.31 22.94 4.01
CA MET A 75 -9.20 22.77 4.93
C MET A 75 -9.23 21.36 5.50
N LEU A 76 -8.09 20.67 5.41
CA LEU A 76 -7.87 19.37 6.03
C LEU A 76 -7.09 19.58 7.33
N THR A 77 -7.64 19.09 8.44
CA THR A 77 -6.90 18.97 9.69
C THR A 77 -6.59 17.49 9.89
N TRP A 78 -5.32 17.13 9.72
CA TRP A 78 -4.85 15.79 10.04
C TRP A 78 -4.40 15.78 11.49
N LYS A 79 -4.80 14.76 12.26
CA LYS A 79 -4.22 14.55 13.59
C LYS A 79 -2.84 13.93 13.38
N PRO A 80 -1.74 14.57 13.82
CA PRO A 80 -0.43 13.97 13.70
C PRO A 80 -0.41 12.66 14.50
N ASP A 81 0.09 11.60 13.88
CA ASP A 81 0.49 10.41 14.63
C ASP A 81 1.54 10.85 15.66
N SER A 82 1.43 10.37 16.89
CA SER A 82 2.44 10.59 17.92
C SER A 82 3.87 10.34 17.43
N VAL A 83 4.08 9.33 16.58
CA VAL A 83 5.39 9.02 16.00
C VAL A 83 5.82 10.08 14.97
N CYS A 84 4.87 10.59 14.18
CA CYS A 84 5.12 11.70 13.26
C CYS A 84 5.48 12.98 14.04
N GLN A 85 4.78 13.25 15.14
CA GLN A 85 5.04 14.43 15.97
C GLN A 85 6.48 14.41 16.51
N PHE A 86 6.97 13.27 17.01
CA PHE A 86 8.37 13.16 17.47
C PHE A 86 9.39 13.41 16.33
N CYS A 87 9.08 12.95 15.11
CA CYS A 87 9.91 13.21 13.95
C CYS A 87 9.95 14.70 13.58
N GLU A 88 8.77 15.33 13.47
CA GLU A 88 8.64 16.75 13.13
C GLU A 88 9.26 17.66 14.20
N ASP A 89 9.07 17.34 15.48
CA ASP A 89 9.67 18.07 16.61
C ASP A 89 11.21 18.00 16.59
N SER A 90 11.77 16.91 16.06
CA SER A 90 13.22 16.77 15.88
C SER A 90 13.77 17.45 14.61
N GLY A 91 12.91 18.12 13.83
CA GLY A 91 13.28 18.81 12.58
C GLY A 91 13.26 17.92 11.33
N GLY A 92 12.62 16.75 11.41
CA GLY A 92 12.45 15.82 10.28
C GLY A 92 11.09 15.92 9.60
N PHE A 93 10.90 15.17 8.52
CA PHE A 93 9.61 14.98 7.85
C PHE A 93 9.15 13.54 8.01
N CYS A 94 7.96 13.32 8.54
CA CYS A 94 7.43 11.98 8.72
C CYS A 94 6.84 11.41 7.41
N GLY A 95 6.91 10.09 7.23
CA GLY A 95 6.37 9.42 6.06
C GLY A 95 6.10 7.94 6.29
N TYR A 96 5.39 7.33 5.37
CA TYR A 96 5.13 5.88 5.37
C TYR A 96 5.54 5.30 4.02
N LYS A 97 6.20 4.13 4.06
CA LYS A 97 6.59 3.38 2.87
C LYS A 97 5.80 2.08 2.82
N ASP A 98 5.30 1.73 1.64
CA ASP A 98 4.68 0.43 1.42
C ASP A 98 5.74 -0.69 1.50
N SER A 99 5.46 -1.69 2.33
CA SER A 99 6.25 -2.92 2.41
C SER A 99 5.67 -4.01 1.49
N ILE A 100 6.48 -5.03 1.21
CA ILE A 100 6.11 -6.18 0.37
C ILE A 100 4.88 -6.91 0.93
N ASP A 101 4.65 -6.84 2.25
CA ASP A 101 3.56 -7.51 2.95
C ASP A 101 2.29 -6.65 3.11
N HIS A 102 2.13 -5.59 2.30
CA HIS A 102 1.03 -4.60 2.39
C HIS A 102 0.95 -3.82 3.72
N ASN A 103 1.97 -3.92 4.58
CA ASN A 103 2.08 -3.09 5.77
C ASN A 103 2.76 -1.76 5.43
N GLN A 104 2.30 -0.67 6.04
CA GLN A 104 2.96 0.62 5.93
C GLN A 104 4.03 0.73 7.02
N THR A 105 5.28 0.92 6.62
CA THR A 105 6.39 1.15 7.55
C THR A 105 6.62 2.65 7.68
N PHE A 106 6.50 3.16 8.90
CA PHE A 106 6.81 4.55 9.22
C PHE A 106 8.31 4.82 9.05
N PHE A 107 8.66 6.02 8.60
CA PHE A 107 10.03 6.53 8.63
C PHE A 107 10.04 8.04 8.89
N CYS A 108 11.14 8.52 9.45
CA CYS A 108 11.44 9.92 9.64
C CYS A 108 12.57 10.35 8.70
N LEU A 109 12.33 11.33 7.83
CA LEU A 109 13.33 11.86 6.89
C LEU A 109 14.09 13.02 7.55
N CYS A 110 15.39 12.80 7.81
CA CYS A 110 16.30 13.72 8.48
C CYS A 110 17.48 14.05 7.56
N ASN A 111 17.64 15.30 7.11
CA ASN A 111 18.79 15.75 6.28
C ASN A 111 19.24 14.69 5.24
N GLU A 112 18.27 14.15 4.48
CA GLU A 112 18.42 13.11 3.43
C GLU A 112 18.54 11.64 3.88
N ARG A 113 18.45 11.32 5.17
CA ARG A 113 18.45 9.94 5.70
C ARG A 113 17.11 9.56 6.29
N HIS A 114 16.73 8.29 6.14
CA HIS A 114 15.58 7.73 6.84
C HIS A 114 16.02 7.21 8.20
N HIS A 115 15.34 7.67 9.24
CA HIS A 115 15.44 7.22 10.63
C HIS A 115 14.13 6.54 11.02
N GLU A 116 14.15 5.75 12.09
CA GLU A 116 12.96 5.02 12.53
C GLU A 116 11.91 5.96 13.14
N HIS A 117 12.33 6.96 13.93
CA HIS A 117 11.39 7.78 14.71
C HIS A 117 11.70 9.28 14.74
N ASN A 118 12.97 9.69 14.80
CA ASN A 118 13.37 11.09 14.95
C ASN A 118 14.79 11.36 14.44
N CYS A 119 15.15 12.64 14.39
CA CYS A 119 16.44 13.16 13.93
C CYS A 119 17.39 13.53 15.08
N TYR A 120 17.08 13.14 16.32
CA TYR A 120 18.05 13.25 17.40
C TYR A 120 19.14 12.22 17.15
N ASP A 121 20.26 12.67 16.62
CA ASP A 121 21.39 11.84 16.27
C ASP A 121 21.91 11.15 17.54
N HIS A 122 21.70 9.84 17.67
CA HIS A 122 22.54 9.06 18.54
C HIS A 122 23.88 8.93 17.83
N THR A 123 24.79 9.87 18.10
CA THR A 123 26.22 9.62 17.92
C THR A 123 26.59 8.43 18.83
N GLY A 124 26.38 7.20 18.36
CA GLY A 124 26.54 6.00 19.17
C GLY A 124 25.98 4.76 18.49
N GLU A 125 26.90 3.97 17.94
CA GLU A 125 26.75 2.57 17.51
C GLU A 125 25.82 2.31 16.33
N VAL A 126 26.46 2.01 15.19
CA VAL A 126 25.93 1.07 14.20
C VAL A 126 25.66 -0.24 14.92
N SER A 127 24.46 -0.43 15.45
CA SER A 127 23.89 -1.75 15.65
C SER A 127 23.51 -2.28 14.27
N THR A 128 24.50 -2.82 13.56
CA THR A 128 24.23 -3.90 12.61
C THR A 128 23.59 -5.02 13.41
N GLU A 129 22.27 -5.00 13.53
CA GLU A 129 21.47 -6.19 13.82
C GLU A 129 21.79 -7.21 12.71
N PRO A 130 22.49 -8.31 13.01
CA PRO A 130 22.64 -9.37 12.05
C PRO A 130 21.29 -10.06 11.98
N SER A 131 20.58 -9.90 10.86
CA SER A 131 19.45 -10.75 10.48
C SER A 131 19.90 -12.21 10.60
N HIS A 132 19.60 -12.85 11.73
CA HIS A 132 19.86 -14.26 11.97
C HIS A 132 18.81 -15.07 11.19
N SER A 133 18.98 -15.09 9.86
CA SER A 133 18.22 -15.98 9.00
C SER A 133 18.75 -17.38 9.20
N ASN A 134 18.02 -18.19 9.98
CA ASN A 134 18.27 -19.61 10.21
C ASN A 134 18.20 -20.46 8.92
N TYR A 135 18.01 -19.83 7.77
CA TYR A 135 17.81 -20.46 6.47
C TYR A 135 19.11 -20.99 5.84
N MET A 136 20.29 -20.55 6.29
CA MET A 136 21.57 -20.98 5.72
C MET A 136 22.09 -22.33 6.27
N VAL A 137 21.36 -22.97 7.20
CA VAL A 137 21.74 -24.29 7.75
C VAL A 137 21.04 -25.43 7.00
N ILE A 138 19.84 -25.20 6.47
CA ILE A 138 19.02 -26.28 5.87
C ILE A 138 19.51 -26.67 4.47
N GLY A 139 20.14 -25.75 3.73
CA GLY A 139 20.67 -26.03 2.39
C GLY A 139 21.85 -27.00 2.36
N ALA A 140 22.74 -26.97 3.36
CA ALA A 140 23.96 -27.78 3.36
C ALA A 140 23.70 -29.27 3.60
N VAL A 141 22.67 -29.61 4.40
CA VAL A 141 22.38 -31.00 4.79
C VAL A 141 21.79 -31.80 3.62
N ILE A 142 20.92 -31.18 2.81
CA ILE A 142 20.23 -31.87 1.71
C ILE A 142 21.17 -32.11 0.52
N PHE A 143 21.91 -31.07 0.09
CA PHE A 143 22.80 -31.21 -1.06
C PHE A 143 24.06 -32.02 -0.75
N GLY A 144 24.62 -31.89 0.45
CA GLY A 144 25.78 -32.69 0.87
C GLY A 144 25.45 -34.19 1.00
N GLY A 145 24.28 -34.52 1.56
CA GLY A 145 23.83 -35.91 1.72
C GLY A 145 23.62 -36.62 0.37
N LEU A 146 22.99 -35.94 -0.60
CA LEU A 146 22.72 -36.54 -1.92
C LEU A 146 24.00 -36.77 -2.73
N ILE A 147 24.94 -35.82 -2.71
CA ILE A 147 26.22 -35.95 -3.43
C ILE A 147 27.07 -37.08 -2.82
N THR A 148 27.15 -37.15 -1.49
CA THR A 148 27.93 -38.19 -0.79
C THR A 148 27.35 -39.58 -1.02
N ALA A 149 26.02 -39.75 -0.91
CA ALA A 149 25.36 -41.02 -1.18
C ALA A 149 25.56 -41.47 -2.63
N SER A 150 25.42 -40.56 -3.60
CA SER A 150 25.64 -40.85 -5.03
C SER A 150 27.08 -41.27 -5.33
N PHE A 151 28.07 -40.61 -4.70
CA PHE A 151 29.48 -40.96 -4.86
C PHE A 151 29.80 -42.34 -4.28
N ILE A 152 29.28 -42.67 -3.09
CA ILE A 152 29.44 -44.00 -2.49
C ILE A 152 28.79 -45.07 -3.37
N LEU A 153 27.58 -44.83 -3.88
CA LEU A 153 26.88 -45.77 -4.75
C LEU A 153 27.66 -46.01 -6.05
N TYR A 154 28.23 -44.95 -6.65
CA TYR A 154 29.11 -45.07 -7.81
C TYR A 154 30.34 -45.95 -7.52
N LEU A 155 31.01 -45.75 -6.38
CA LEU A 155 32.17 -46.56 -5.99
C LEU A 155 31.80 -48.04 -5.78
N VAL A 156 30.65 -48.33 -5.17
CA VAL A 156 30.15 -49.70 -5.00
C VAL A 156 29.82 -50.35 -6.33
N LEU A 157 29.15 -49.64 -7.24
CA LEU A 157 28.86 -50.13 -8.59
C LEU A 157 30.14 -50.38 -9.39
N LYS A 158 31.10 -49.47 -9.32
CA LYS A 158 32.43 -49.63 -9.95
C LYS A 158 33.17 -50.84 -9.40
N LYS A 159 33.12 -51.05 -8.07
CA LYS A 159 33.73 -52.23 -7.43
C LYS A 159 33.04 -53.53 -7.87
N ARG A 160 31.71 -53.57 -7.95
CA ARG A 160 30.97 -54.73 -8.46
C ARG A 160 31.33 -55.05 -9.91
N ASN A 161 31.42 -54.04 -10.78
CA ASN A 161 31.79 -54.21 -12.18
C ASN A 161 33.28 -54.57 -12.37
N GLY A 162 34.16 -54.17 -11.44
CA GLY A 162 35.55 -54.60 -11.40
C GLY A 162 35.72 -56.07 -10.98
N VAL A 163 34.88 -56.54 -10.04
CA VAL A 163 34.83 -57.95 -9.62
C VAL A 163 34.20 -58.84 -10.70
N GLN A 164 33.26 -58.33 -11.50
CA GLN A 164 32.62 -59.10 -12.58
C GLN A 164 33.51 -59.28 -13.83
N LYS A 165 34.61 -58.53 -13.98
CA LYS A 165 35.54 -58.66 -15.12
C LYS A 165 36.60 -59.75 -14.97
N SER A 166 36.67 -60.45 -13.82
CA SER A 166 37.51 -61.64 -13.64
C SER A 166 36.67 -62.91 -13.84
N GLY A 167 36.31 -63.21 -15.09
CA GLY A 167 35.50 -64.38 -15.41
C GLY A 167 35.37 -64.66 -16.91
N PHE A 168 36.36 -65.38 -17.45
CA PHE A 168 36.28 -66.32 -18.60
C PHE A 168 35.78 -65.83 -19.97
N SER A 169 36.69 -65.73 -20.95
CA SER A 169 36.55 -66.44 -22.25
C SER A 169 37.89 -66.48 -23.01
N LYS A 170 38.34 -67.70 -23.34
CA LYS A 170 39.39 -68.00 -24.33
C LYS A 170 38.80 -67.90 -25.75
N ILE A 171 39.62 -67.55 -26.74
CA ILE A 171 39.85 -68.29 -28.01
C ILE A 171 40.95 -67.55 -28.81
N PRO A 172 41.82 -68.26 -29.56
CA PRO A 172 43.15 -67.82 -29.94
C PRO A 172 43.21 -67.20 -31.34
N ARG A 173 44.30 -66.48 -31.63
CA ARG A 173 44.74 -66.19 -33.01
C ARG A 173 46.20 -66.62 -33.18
N ASN A 174 46.37 -67.72 -33.89
CA ASN A 174 47.57 -68.02 -34.66
C ASN A 174 47.77 -66.91 -35.71
N TYR A 175 49.02 -66.54 -35.99
CA TYR A 175 49.59 -66.37 -37.34
C TYR A 175 51.10 -66.11 -37.22
N GLU A 176 51.85 -67.18 -37.53
CA GLU A 176 53.13 -67.31 -38.25
C GLU A 176 54.07 -66.10 -38.47
N LYS A 177 55.32 -66.26 -38.01
CA LYS A 177 56.49 -66.36 -38.91
C LYS A 177 57.62 -67.13 -38.24
#